data_AF-A0A377FNY3-F1
#
_entry.id   AF-A0A377FNY3-F1
#
_cell.length_a   1.000
_cell.length_b   1.000
_cell.length_c   1.000
_cell.angle_alpha   90.00
_cell.angle_beta   90.00
_cell.angle_gamma   90.00
#
_symmetry.space_group_name_H-M   'P 1'
#
loop_
_entity.id
_entity.type
_entity.pdbx_description
1 polymer ?
#
loop_
_entity_poly.entity_id
_entity_poly.type
_entity_poly.pdbx_seq_one_letter_code
_entity_poly.pdbx_strand_id
1 'polypeptide(L)'
;MSKIYIAKDAHYHLKEYLTGLGHTLEPISSNGIVDRGISNHPDIFLCKMGIGDKAPVYMAAPEDLGKYYPQDAAFNAACTGKYFIHNLSCTSPRLLKVAEEMGIYLIDVKQGYTKCSVAIVDENSIITYDAGIAKACECIDELSVLLVQPGFVRLDGYDTGFIGGSCGRVGDELVFNGDLSSHPDFAKILEFTEERGINCKWFPEYQLTDIGSIL
;
A
#
# COMPACT_ATOMS: atom_id res chain seq x y z
N MET A 1 11.83 -3.40 -16.92
CA MET A 1 11.72 -1.94 -17.02
C MET A 1 10.25 -1.59 -16.86
N SER A 2 9.87 -1.11 -15.68
CA SER A 2 8.48 -0.76 -15.35
C SER A 2 8.39 0.68 -14.87
N LYS A 3 7.20 1.26 -14.99
CA LYS A 3 6.84 2.56 -14.41
C LYS A 3 6.44 2.33 -12.96
N ILE A 4 6.95 3.16 -12.05
CA ILE A 4 6.58 3.16 -10.62
C ILE A 4 5.90 4.49 -10.30
N TYR A 5 4.71 4.44 -9.73
CA TYR A 5 4.02 5.60 -9.18
C TYR A 5 4.44 5.80 -7.73
N ILE A 6 4.86 7.01 -7.40
CA ILE A 6 5.45 7.33 -6.09
C ILE A 6 5.08 8.74 -5.66
N ALA A 7 5.01 9.03 -4.36
CA ALA A 7 4.78 10.39 -3.91
C ALA A 7 5.87 11.36 -4.38
N LYS A 8 5.47 12.57 -4.76
CA LYS A 8 6.41 13.60 -5.22
C LYS A 8 7.53 13.91 -4.21
N ASP A 9 7.25 13.76 -2.93
CA ASP A 9 8.10 14.07 -1.78
C ASP A 9 8.77 12.83 -1.17
N ALA A 10 8.66 11.65 -1.82
CA ALA A 10 9.44 10.49 -1.42
C ALA A 10 10.95 10.80 -1.36
N HIS A 11 11.64 10.18 -0.40
CA HIS A 11 13.02 10.53 -0.09
C HIS A 11 13.97 10.22 -1.25
N TYR A 12 15.06 10.99 -1.39
CA TYR A 12 15.95 10.86 -2.54
C TYR A 12 16.64 9.49 -2.60
N HIS A 13 17.03 8.89 -1.46
CA HIS A 13 17.63 7.56 -1.43
C HIS A 13 16.73 6.48 -2.04
N LEU A 14 15.43 6.52 -1.76
CA LEU A 14 14.45 5.63 -2.39
C LEU A 14 14.38 5.86 -3.90
N LYS A 15 14.30 7.14 -4.32
CA LYS A 15 14.24 7.48 -5.75
C LYS A 15 15.50 7.05 -6.51
N GLU A 16 16.68 7.28 -5.94
CA GLU A 16 17.96 6.84 -6.51
C GLU A 16 18.05 5.32 -6.60
N TYR A 17 17.58 4.60 -5.57
CA TYR A 17 17.54 3.15 -5.60
C TYR A 17 16.66 2.62 -6.75
N LEU A 18 15.41 3.09 -6.83
CA LEU A 18 14.46 2.62 -7.84
C LEU A 18 14.91 2.99 -9.27
N THR A 19 15.46 4.18 -9.46
CA THR A 19 16.01 4.59 -10.78
C THR A 19 17.30 3.83 -11.12
N GLY A 20 18.14 3.51 -10.13
CA GLY A 20 19.32 2.66 -10.29
C GLY A 20 18.99 1.23 -10.72
N LEU A 21 17.81 0.72 -10.35
CA LEU A 21 17.25 -0.54 -10.86
C LEU A 21 16.67 -0.43 -12.28
N GLY A 22 16.67 0.77 -12.87
CA GLY A 22 16.18 1.02 -14.23
C GLY A 22 14.68 1.25 -14.35
N HIS A 23 13.99 1.57 -13.24
CA HIS A 23 12.59 1.98 -13.27
C HIS A 23 12.44 3.47 -13.61
N THR A 24 11.34 3.82 -14.26
CA THR A 24 10.93 5.21 -14.46
C THR A 24 9.95 5.61 -13.38
N LEU A 25 10.22 6.71 -12.67
CA LEU A 25 9.35 7.21 -11.60
C LEU A 25 8.32 8.19 -12.14
N GLU A 26 7.06 7.98 -11.79
CA GLU A 26 5.92 8.87 -12.07
C GLU A 26 5.44 9.50 -10.75
N PRO A 27 5.85 10.75 -10.45
CA PRO A 27 5.50 11.38 -9.18
C PRO A 27 4.01 11.76 -9.14
N ILE A 28 3.33 11.41 -8.05
CA ILE A 28 1.95 11.80 -7.78
C ILE A 28 1.90 13.03 -6.87
N SER A 29 1.02 13.96 -7.24
CA SER A 29 0.67 15.13 -6.46
C SER A 29 -0.70 15.63 -6.88
N SER A 30 -1.54 15.95 -5.92
CA SER A 30 -2.80 16.67 -6.11
C SER A 30 -2.84 17.90 -5.20
N ASN A 31 -3.69 18.86 -5.54
CA ASN A 31 -3.99 20.01 -4.70
C ASN A 31 -5.50 20.18 -4.61
N GLY A 32 -6.04 20.19 -3.38
CA GLY A 32 -7.44 20.53 -3.12
C GLY A 32 -8.47 19.43 -3.38
N ILE A 33 -8.05 18.20 -3.68
CA ILE A 33 -8.95 17.04 -3.84
C ILE A 33 -9.20 16.37 -2.48
N VAL A 34 -8.11 16.00 -1.79
CA VAL A 34 -8.11 15.34 -0.47
C VAL A 34 -7.35 16.17 0.56
N ASP A 35 -7.24 15.69 1.81
CA ASP A 35 -6.41 16.33 2.83
C ASP A 35 -4.95 16.49 2.37
N ARG A 36 -4.31 17.57 2.83
CA ARG A 36 -2.93 17.92 2.44
C ARG A 36 -1.93 16.83 2.80
N GLY A 37 -2.07 16.15 3.93
CA GLY A 37 -1.09 15.14 4.35
C GLY A 37 -1.09 13.90 3.47
N ILE A 38 -2.20 13.62 2.76
CA ILE A 38 -2.33 12.49 1.83
C ILE A 38 -2.43 12.93 0.36
N SER A 39 -2.24 14.22 0.06
CA SER A 39 -2.47 14.75 -1.29
C SER A 39 -1.44 14.28 -2.32
N ASN A 40 -0.33 13.71 -1.86
CA ASN A 40 0.75 13.17 -2.70
C ASN A 40 0.76 11.64 -2.74
N HIS A 41 -0.11 10.98 -1.99
CA HIS A 41 -0.13 9.52 -1.83
C HIS A 41 -0.64 8.84 -3.10
N PRO A 42 0.17 8.05 -3.83
CA PRO A 42 -0.29 7.31 -5.00
C PRO A 42 -1.53 6.46 -4.75
N ASP A 43 -1.58 5.73 -3.64
CA ASP A 43 -2.69 4.82 -3.29
C ASP A 43 -4.02 5.52 -2.94
N ILE A 44 -4.05 6.85 -2.86
CA ILE A 44 -5.30 7.61 -2.77
C ILE A 44 -5.91 7.82 -4.16
N PHE A 45 -5.08 7.95 -5.19
CA PHE A 45 -5.51 8.26 -6.56
C PHE A 45 -5.47 7.05 -7.50
N LEU A 46 -4.76 5.99 -7.12
CA LEU A 46 -4.47 4.84 -7.95
C LEU A 46 -4.76 3.56 -7.18
N CYS A 47 -5.41 2.61 -7.84
CA CYS A 47 -5.55 1.24 -7.35
C CYS A 47 -4.87 0.27 -8.33
N LYS A 48 -3.78 -0.36 -7.88
CA LYS A 48 -3.07 -1.41 -8.62
C LYS A 48 -3.69 -2.76 -8.31
N MET A 49 -4.26 -3.44 -9.31
CA MET A 49 -5.01 -4.69 -9.13
C MET A 49 -4.10 -5.92 -9.17
N GLY A 50 -3.09 -5.97 -8.30
CA GLY A 50 -2.18 -7.11 -8.16
C GLY A 50 -0.71 -6.73 -7.96
N ILE A 51 0.12 -7.73 -7.71
CA ILE A 51 1.56 -7.51 -7.36
C ILE A 51 2.48 -7.38 -8.58
N GLY A 52 2.10 -7.92 -9.73
CA GLY A 52 2.99 -7.99 -10.90
C GLY A 52 3.20 -6.65 -11.60
N ASP A 53 4.33 -6.50 -12.31
CA ASP A 53 4.66 -5.32 -13.13
C ASP A 53 3.62 -4.97 -14.19
N LYS A 54 2.83 -5.96 -14.62
CA LYS A 54 1.77 -5.82 -15.62
C LYS A 54 0.37 -5.73 -15.02
N ALA A 55 0.25 -5.71 -13.70
CA ALA A 55 -1.05 -5.56 -13.03
C ALA A 55 -1.69 -4.23 -13.45
N PRO A 56 -2.98 -4.22 -13.79
CA PRO A 56 -3.63 -3.00 -14.24
C PRO A 56 -3.73 -2.00 -13.09
N VAL A 57 -3.44 -0.73 -13.38
CA VAL A 57 -3.54 0.38 -12.45
C VAL A 57 -4.70 1.27 -12.88
N TYR A 58 -5.67 1.47 -11.99
CA TYR A 58 -6.84 2.31 -12.24
C TYR A 58 -6.68 3.63 -11.52
N MET A 59 -6.82 4.72 -12.26
CA MET A 59 -6.77 6.08 -11.72
C MET A 59 -8.17 6.59 -11.42
N ALA A 60 -8.34 7.22 -10.26
CA ALA A 60 -9.56 7.90 -9.85
C ALA A 60 -9.84 9.11 -10.77
N ALA A 61 -11.10 9.28 -11.14
CA ALA A 61 -11.57 10.53 -11.72
C ALA A 61 -11.80 11.57 -10.60
N PRO A 62 -11.84 12.89 -10.89
CA PRO A 62 -12.11 13.91 -9.87
C PRO A 62 -13.39 13.66 -9.05
N GLU A 63 -14.42 13.09 -9.67
CA GLU A 63 -15.70 12.75 -9.06
C GLU A 63 -15.68 11.45 -8.24
N ASP A 64 -14.65 10.61 -8.39
CA ASP A 64 -14.49 9.39 -7.60
C ASP A 64 -14.02 9.66 -6.16
N LEU A 65 -13.42 10.84 -5.92
CA LEU A 65 -12.81 11.21 -4.64
C LEU A 65 -13.50 12.41 -4.02
N GLY A 66 -13.45 12.47 -2.69
CA GLY A 66 -13.89 13.62 -1.91
C GLY A 66 -12.83 14.02 -0.90
N LYS A 67 -13.02 15.20 -0.29
CA LYS A 67 -12.06 15.74 0.68
C LYS A 67 -11.99 14.97 1.99
N TYR A 68 -13.05 14.27 2.35
CA TYR A 68 -13.22 13.66 3.66
C TYR A 68 -13.61 12.19 3.53
N TYR A 69 -13.31 11.44 4.58
CA TYR A 69 -13.79 10.09 4.75
C TYR A 69 -15.34 10.02 4.69
N PRO A 70 -15.92 9.02 4.01
CA PRO A 70 -15.26 7.88 3.37
C PRO A 70 -14.76 8.10 1.93
N GLN A 71 -15.08 9.24 1.30
CA GLN A 71 -14.83 9.43 -0.14
C GLN A 71 -13.34 9.59 -0.50
N ASP A 72 -12.50 10.06 0.43
CA ASP A 72 -11.05 10.12 0.23
C ASP A 72 -10.36 8.75 0.22
N ALA A 73 -11.03 7.70 0.69
CA ALA A 73 -10.53 6.33 0.73
C ALA A 73 -11.05 5.46 -0.43
N ALA A 74 -11.88 6.00 -1.33
CA ALA A 74 -12.64 5.21 -2.31
C ALA A 74 -11.79 4.37 -3.27
N PHE A 75 -10.52 4.73 -3.47
CA PHE A 75 -9.55 4.01 -4.30
C PHE A 75 -8.46 3.27 -3.50
N ASN A 76 -8.44 3.40 -2.18
CA ASN A 76 -7.37 2.88 -1.32
C ASN A 76 -7.53 1.37 -1.00
N ALA A 77 -7.83 0.56 -2.03
CA ALA A 77 -8.01 -0.89 -1.91
C ALA A 77 -6.67 -1.62 -1.89
N ALA A 78 -6.47 -2.55 -0.95
CA ALA A 78 -5.36 -3.50 -1.02
C ALA A 78 -5.72 -4.67 -1.94
N CYS A 79 -5.05 -4.75 -3.09
CA CYS A 79 -5.29 -5.80 -4.08
C CYS A 79 -4.06 -6.68 -4.28
N THR A 80 -4.13 -7.94 -3.86
CA THR A 80 -3.02 -8.89 -4.03
C THR A 80 -2.99 -9.52 -5.43
N GLY A 81 -4.07 -9.37 -6.20
CA GLY A 81 -4.32 -10.07 -7.47
C GLY A 81 -5.29 -11.24 -7.28
N LYS A 82 -5.34 -11.83 -6.08
CA LYS A 82 -6.34 -12.83 -5.68
C LYS A 82 -7.39 -12.29 -4.72
N TYR A 83 -6.98 -11.36 -3.87
CA TYR A 83 -7.84 -10.76 -2.85
C TYR A 83 -7.96 -9.25 -3.07
N PHE A 84 -9.19 -8.75 -2.97
CA PHE A 84 -9.53 -7.34 -2.94
C PHE A 84 -10.01 -7.02 -1.53
N ILE A 85 -9.16 -6.40 -0.73
CA ILE A 85 -9.45 -6.06 0.67
C ILE A 85 -9.81 -4.59 0.71
N HIS A 86 -11.06 -4.26 1.08
CA HIS A 86 -11.51 -2.89 1.32
C HIS A 86 -12.80 -2.90 2.14
N ASN A 87 -13.14 -1.76 2.74
CA ASN A 87 -14.52 -1.44 3.03
C ASN A 87 -15.32 -1.27 1.72
N LEU A 88 -16.10 -2.30 1.39
CA LEU A 88 -16.83 -2.35 0.12
C LEU A 88 -17.93 -1.28 0.04
N SER A 89 -18.38 -0.76 1.18
CA SER A 89 -19.33 0.37 1.22
C SER A 89 -18.66 1.73 0.93
N CYS A 90 -17.34 1.82 1.08
CA CYS A 90 -16.55 3.02 0.76
C CYS A 90 -15.92 2.95 -0.64
N THR A 91 -15.76 1.75 -1.19
CA THR A 91 -15.10 1.52 -2.48
C THR A 91 -15.85 2.21 -3.63
N SER A 92 -15.11 2.84 -4.56
CA SER A 92 -15.73 3.37 -5.78
C SER A 92 -16.50 2.27 -6.51
N PRO A 93 -17.77 2.50 -6.91
CA PRO A 93 -18.56 1.49 -7.63
C PRO A 93 -17.89 0.99 -8.92
N ARG A 94 -17.12 1.86 -9.59
CA ARG A 94 -16.33 1.49 -10.77
C ARG A 94 -15.21 0.53 -10.42
N LEU A 95 -14.50 0.79 -9.34
CA LEU A 95 -13.38 -0.05 -8.89
C LEU A 95 -13.88 -1.42 -8.39
N LEU A 96 -15.00 -1.43 -7.66
CA LEU A 96 -15.63 -2.67 -7.20
C LEU A 96 -16.04 -3.56 -8.38
N LYS A 97 -16.69 -2.97 -9.40
CA LYS A 97 -17.07 -3.70 -10.61
C LYS A 97 -15.86 -4.28 -11.34
N VAL A 98 -14.75 -3.55 -11.41
CA VAL A 98 -13.50 -4.06 -11.99
C VAL A 98 -12.99 -5.28 -11.21
N ALA A 99 -13.00 -5.24 -9.88
CA ALA A 99 -12.57 -6.37 -9.06
C ALA A 99 -13.44 -7.62 -9.30
N GLU A 100 -14.77 -7.43 -9.39
CA GLU A 100 -15.73 -8.49 -9.72
C GLU A 100 -15.51 -9.07 -11.11
N GLU A 101 -15.31 -8.23 -12.14
CA GLU A 101 -15.05 -8.64 -13.52
C GLU A 101 -13.72 -9.39 -13.67
N MET A 102 -12.72 -9.05 -12.84
CA MET A 102 -11.46 -9.76 -12.76
C MET A 102 -11.56 -11.10 -11.99
N GLY A 103 -12.70 -11.37 -11.34
CA GLY A 103 -12.90 -12.58 -10.53
C GLY A 103 -12.07 -12.60 -9.24
N ILE A 104 -11.69 -11.43 -8.73
CA ILE A 104 -10.90 -11.30 -7.49
C ILE A 104 -11.83 -11.54 -6.30
N TYR A 105 -11.35 -12.28 -5.29
CA TYR A 105 -12.12 -12.54 -4.08
C TYR A 105 -12.23 -11.28 -3.22
N LEU A 106 -13.46 -10.83 -2.95
CA LEU A 106 -13.72 -9.62 -2.19
C LEU A 106 -13.73 -9.90 -0.69
N ILE A 107 -12.95 -9.14 0.08
CA ILE A 107 -12.87 -9.21 1.54
C ILE A 107 -13.35 -7.87 2.11
N ASP A 108 -14.55 -7.88 2.68
CA ASP A 108 -15.15 -6.69 3.29
C ASP A 108 -14.59 -6.45 4.68
N VAL A 109 -14.08 -5.24 4.91
CA VAL A 109 -13.50 -4.79 6.19
C VAL A 109 -14.06 -3.43 6.58
N LYS A 110 -13.88 -3.01 7.84
CA LYS A 110 -14.37 -1.69 8.29
C LYS A 110 -13.45 -0.53 7.89
N GLN A 111 -12.14 -0.78 7.83
CA GLN A 111 -11.12 0.22 7.50
C GLN A 111 -11.19 0.57 6.00
N GLY A 112 -11.17 1.87 5.67
CA GLY A 112 -11.20 2.34 4.29
C GLY A 112 -9.80 2.55 3.69
N TYR A 113 -8.80 2.93 4.49
CA TYR A 113 -7.43 3.14 4.00
C TYR A 113 -6.63 1.83 3.92
N THR A 114 -7.21 0.80 3.32
CA THR A 114 -6.65 -0.56 3.37
C THR A 114 -5.32 -0.71 2.64
N LYS A 115 -5.09 -0.01 1.51
CA LYS A 115 -3.81 -0.07 0.81
C LYS A 115 -2.70 0.58 1.62
N CYS A 116 -3.00 1.65 2.35
CA CYS A 116 -2.06 2.20 3.32
C CYS A 116 -1.88 1.24 4.50
N SER A 117 -2.95 0.56 4.95
CA SER A 117 -2.89 -0.38 6.07
C SER A 117 -2.08 -1.64 5.79
N VAL A 118 -2.10 -2.12 4.56
CA VAL A 118 -1.61 -3.45 4.17
C VAL A 118 -0.37 -3.36 3.30
N ALA A 119 0.73 -3.90 3.80
CA ALA A 119 1.90 -4.23 3.00
C ALA A 119 1.69 -5.61 2.35
N ILE A 120 1.67 -5.65 1.03
CA ILE A 120 1.43 -6.86 0.24
C ILE A 120 2.77 -7.51 -0.06
N VAL A 121 2.97 -8.74 0.43
CA VAL A 121 4.22 -9.51 0.23
C VAL A 121 4.13 -10.30 -1.07
N ASP A 122 3.04 -11.04 -1.25
CA ASP A 122 2.71 -11.79 -2.46
C ASP A 122 1.17 -11.91 -2.62
N GLU A 123 0.71 -12.76 -3.54
CA GLU A 123 -0.74 -12.93 -3.82
C GLU A 123 -1.53 -13.50 -2.63
N ASN A 124 -0.86 -14.20 -1.72
CA ASN A 124 -1.39 -14.97 -0.62
C ASN A 124 -0.84 -14.53 0.75
N SER A 125 -0.11 -13.40 0.82
CA SER A 125 0.61 -13.02 2.03
C SER A 125 0.58 -11.52 2.25
N ILE A 126 0.12 -11.11 3.43
CA ILE A 126 -0.02 -9.71 3.81
C ILE A 126 0.55 -9.43 5.20
N ILE A 127 1.02 -8.20 5.39
CA ILE A 127 1.40 -7.63 6.68
C ILE A 127 0.49 -6.44 6.95
N THR A 128 -0.09 -6.34 8.14
CA THR A 128 -0.96 -5.24 8.53
C THR A 128 -0.80 -4.90 10.00
N TYR A 129 -1.08 -3.66 10.38
CA TYR A 129 -1.25 -3.27 11.80
C TYR A 129 -2.73 -3.19 12.19
N ASP A 130 -3.67 -3.27 11.24
CA ASP A 130 -5.10 -3.18 11.51
C ASP A 130 -5.64 -4.55 11.91
N ALA A 131 -5.99 -4.71 13.19
CA ALA A 131 -6.51 -5.95 13.74
C ALA A 131 -7.86 -6.39 13.12
N GLY A 132 -8.64 -5.43 12.59
CA GLY A 132 -9.89 -5.73 11.88
C GLY A 132 -9.62 -6.35 10.52
N ILE A 133 -8.67 -5.80 9.77
CA ILE A 133 -8.19 -6.39 8.51
C ILE A 133 -7.57 -7.76 8.78
N ALA A 134 -6.69 -7.87 9.77
CA ALA A 134 -6.03 -9.13 10.09
C ALA A 134 -7.06 -10.23 10.38
N LYS A 135 -8.03 -9.97 11.27
CA LYS A 135 -9.08 -10.92 11.61
C LYS A 135 -9.92 -11.36 10.42
N ALA A 136 -10.26 -10.45 9.50
CA ALA A 136 -11.03 -10.79 8.31
C ALA A 136 -10.23 -11.68 7.34
N CYS A 137 -8.93 -11.40 7.20
CA CYS A 137 -8.05 -12.13 6.31
C CYS A 137 -7.61 -13.50 6.87
N GLU A 138 -7.41 -13.61 8.19
CA GLU A 138 -7.08 -14.86 8.89
C GLU A 138 -8.19 -15.93 8.77
N CYS A 139 -9.42 -15.54 8.42
CA CYS A 139 -10.51 -16.49 8.14
C CYS A 139 -10.39 -17.17 6.77
N ILE A 140 -9.36 -16.87 5.98
CA ILE A 140 -9.14 -17.41 4.63
C ILE A 140 -7.95 -18.34 4.68
N ASP A 141 -8.19 -19.63 4.45
CA ASP A 141 -7.19 -20.70 4.62
C ASP A 141 -5.90 -20.49 3.81
N GLU A 142 -6.01 -19.90 2.60
CA GLU A 142 -4.87 -19.69 1.70
C GLU A 142 -4.16 -18.33 1.91
N LEU A 143 -4.66 -17.45 2.81
CA LEU A 143 -4.11 -16.12 3.03
C LEU A 143 -3.31 -16.07 4.34
N SER A 144 -1.99 -15.99 4.22
CA SER A 144 -1.08 -15.74 5.34
C SER A 144 -1.15 -14.28 5.78
N VAL A 145 -1.31 -14.06 7.09
CA VAL A 145 -1.41 -12.73 7.68
C VAL A 145 -0.37 -12.58 8.79
N LEU A 146 0.45 -11.53 8.72
CA LEU A 146 1.27 -11.07 9.83
C LEU A 146 0.68 -9.78 10.41
N LEU A 147 0.13 -9.87 11.62
CA LEU A 147 -0.24 -8.69 12.41
C LEU A 147 1.00 -8.13 13.12
N VAL A 148 1.31 -6.86 12.86
CA VAL A 148 2.42 -6.13 13.49
C VAL A 148 1.90 -4.99 14.38
N GLN A 149 2.74 -4.51 15.27
CA GLN A 149 2.43 -3.41 16.17
C GLN A 149 2.18 -2.11 15.37
N PRO A 150 1.07 -1.38 15.63
CA PRO A 150 0.82 -0.09 15.01
C PRO A 150 1.79 0.98 15.53
N GLY A 151 1.95 2.05 14.75
CA GLY A 151 2.85 3.16 15.07
C GLY A 151 4.16 3.08 14.27
N PHE A 152 5.16 3.86 14.71
CA PHE A 152 6.54 3.83 14.20
C PHE A 152 6.73 4.22 12.73
N VAL A 153 5.66 4.61 12.05
CA VAL A 153 5.68 5.18 10.71
C VAL A 153 5.33 6.65 10.81
N ARG A 154 6.18 7.53 10.29
CA ARG A 154 5.90 8.97 10.24
C ARG A 154 4.88 9.28 9.14
N LEU A 155 3.90 10.12 9.45
CA LEU A 155 3.06 10.79 8.47
C LEU A 155 2.79 12.22 8.96
N ASP A 156 3.25 13.21 8.21
CA ASP A 156 3.18 14.61 8.65
C ASP A 156 1.72 15.09 8.71
N GLY A 157 1.33 15.66 9.85
CA GLY A 157 -0.04 16.11 10.12
C GLY A 157 -0.93 15.08 10.82
N TYR A 158 -0.41 13.87 11.10
CA TYR A 158 -1.12 12.79 11.76
C TYR A 158 -0.27 12.20 12.91
N ASP A 159 -0.92 11.45 13.81
CA ASP A 159 -0.24 10.81 14.94
C ASP A 159 0.72 9.69 14.49
N THR A 160 0.35 8.97 13.42
CA THR A 160 1.17 7.92 12.79
C THR A 160 0.71 7.70 11.36
N GLY A 161 1.64 7.27 10.51
CA GLY A 161 1.36 6.68 9.20
C GLY A 161 1.14 5.18 9.28
N PHE A 162 1.10 4.54 8.12
CA PHE A 162 0.72 3.15 7.95
C PHE A 162 1.78 2.31 7.24
N ILE A 163 1.91 1.03 7.61
CA ILE A 163 2.99 0.15 7.11
C ILE A 163 2.92 -0.08 5.60
N GLY A 164 1.73 -0.31 5.06
CA GLY A 164 1.50 -0.47 3.62
C GLY A 164 1.76 0.82 2.84
N GLY A 165 1.43 1.97 3.42
CA GLY A 165 1.70 3.29 2.84
C GLY A 165 3.19 3.66 2.84
N SER A 166 3.99 3.03 3.70
CA SER A 166 5.44 3.20 3.75
C SER A 166 6.22 2.32 2.77
N CYS A 167 5.58 1.43 2.01
CA CYS A 167 6.29 0.45 1.19
C CYS A 167 5.58 0.07 -0.11
N GLY A 168 6.22 -0.79 -0.89
CA GLY A 168 5.59 -1.46 -2.03
C GLY A 168 6.47 -2.56 -2.63
N ARG A 169 5.82 -3.40 -3.42
CA ARG A 169 6.45 -4.58 -4.03
C ARG A 169 7.11 -4.21 -5.36
N VAL A 170 8.42 -4.42 -5.46
CA VAL A 170 9.22 -4.12 -6.66
C VAL A 170 10.07 -5.35 -7.00
N GLY A 171 9.81 -5.99 -8.15
CA GLY A 171 10.57 -7.18 -8.58
C GLY A 171 10.43 -8.35 -7.60
N ASP A 172 11.49 -8.69 -6.86
CA ASP A 172 11.53 -9.71 -5.79
C ASP A 172 11.78 -9.11 -4.39
N GLU A 173 11.60 -7.79 -4.25
CA GLU A 173 11.74 -7.06 -3.00
C GLU A 173 10.44 -6.40 -2.52
N LEU A 174 10.28 -6.31 -1.21
CA LEU A 174 9.41 -5.36 -0.54
C LEU A 174 10.26 -4.15 -0.13
N VAL A 175 10.08 -3.03 -0.83
CA VAL A 175 10.89 -1.83 -0.66
C VAL A 175 10.18 -0.86 0.28
N PHE A 176 10.85 -0.42 1.32
CA PHE A 176 10.35 0.52 2.32
C PHE A 176 10.93 1.91 2.13
N ASN A 177 10.14 2.94 2.40
CA ASN A 177 10.55 4.33 2.41
C ASN A 177 11.04 4.74 3.81
N GLY A 178 12.29 4.38 4.12
CA GLY A 178 12.99 4.74 5.36
C GLY A 178 13.42 3.53 6.16
N ASP A 179 13.77 3.75 7.42
CA ASP A 179 14.41 2.76 8.27
C ASP A 179 13.41 1.79 8.90
N LEU A 180 13.25 0.62 8.29
CA LEU A 180 12.44 -0.46 8.84
C LEU A 180 13.07 -1.08 10.11
N SER A 181 14.39 -1.00 10.27
CA SER A 181 15.08 -1.67 11.40
C SER A 181 14.74 -1.07 12.76
N SER A 182 14.21 0.17 12.77
CA SER A 182 13.68 0.84 13.95
C SER A 182 12.27 0.35 14.37
N HIS A 183 11.59 -0.47 13.56
CA HIS A 183 10.27 -1.01 13.88
C HIS A 183 10.37 -2.16 14.90
N PRO A 184 9.53 -2.22 15.96
CA PRO A 184 9.61 -3.27 16.99
C PRO A 184 9.50 -4.70 16.45
N ASP A 185 8.71 -4.89 15.41
CA ASP A 185 8.50 -6.19 14.75
C ASP A 185 9.43 -6.42 13.54
N PHE A 186 10.53 -5.66 13.41
CA PHE A 186 11.46 -5.78 12.27
C PHE A 186 11.87 -7.23 11.97
N ALA A 187 12.29 -7.98 12.99
CA ALA A 187 12.72 -9.38 12.81
C ALA A 187 11.60 -10.28 12.29
N LYS A 188 10.35 -10.09 12.78
CA LYS A 188 9.19 -10.86 12.32
C LYS A 188 8.83 -10.52 10.88
N ILE A 189 8.94 -9.25 10.50
CA ILE A 189 8.69 -8.80 9.13
C ILE A 189 9.70 -9.46 8.19
N LEU A 190 10.99 -9.44 8.53
CA LEU A 190 12.02 -10.09 7.72
C LEU A 190 11.76 -11.59 7.56
N GLU A 191 11.60 -12.31 8.67
CA GLU A 191 11.32 -13.75 8.67
C GLU A 191 10.11 -14.08 7.79
N PHE A 192 8.99 -13.36 7.98
CA PHE A 192 7.77 -13.57 7.20
C PHE A 192 7.99 -13.34 5.70
N THR A 193 8.75 -12.32 5.30
CA THR A 193 9.04 -12.06 3.88
C THR A 193 10.03 -13.07 3.27
N GLU A 194 11.08 -13.41 4.02
CA GLU A 194 12.17 -14.29 3.56
C GLU A 194 11.69 -15.74 3.37
N GLU A 195 10.81 -16.24 4.25
CA GLU A 195 10.14 -17.53 4.08
C GLU A 195 9.37 -17.65 2.76
N ARG A 196 8.98 -16.50 2.18
CA ARG A 196 8.24 -16.39 0.91
C ARG A 196 9.16 -16.05 -0.27
N GLY A 197 10.47 -16.03 -0.06
CA GLY A 197 11.46 -15.67 -1.07
C GLY A 197 11.45 -14.18 -1.45
N ILE A 198 10.85 -13.33 -0.62
CA ILE A 198 10.80 -11.88 -0.84
C ILE A 198 11.80 -11.20 0.08
N ASN A 199 12.71 -10.42 -0.47
CA ASN A 199 13.69 -9.68 0.34
C ASN A 199 13.11 -8.33 0.77
N CYS A 200 13.47 -7.83 1.95
CA CYS A 200 13.15 -6.47 2.35
C CYS A 200 14.30 -5.52 2.01
N LYS A 201 13.97 -4.36 1.44
CA LYS A 201 14.91 -3.25 1.25
C LYS A 201 14.45 -2.04 2.05
N TRP A 202 15.32 -1.48 2.89
CA TRP A 202 15.06 -0.28 3.67
C TRP A 202 16.27 0.69 3.64
N PHE A 203 16.10 1.86 4.27
CA PHE A 203 17.06 2.96 4.25
C PHE A 203 17.27 3.51 5.66
N PRO A 204 18.34 3.09 6.37
CA PRO A 204 18.65 3.54 7.73
C PRO A 204 18.85 5.06 7.87
N GLU A 205 19.03 5.77 6.76
CA GLU A 205 19.37 7.19 6.73
C GLU A 205 18.22 8.11 7.14
N TYR A 206 16.97 7.62 7.14
CA TYR A 206 15.80 8.42 7.50
C TYR A 206 14.68 7.57 8.09
N GLN A 207 13.83 8.19 8.90
CA GLN A 207 12.71 7.52 9.56
C GLN A 207 11.75 6.88 8.54
N LEU A 208 11.25 5.68 8.85
CA LEU A 208 10.18 5.03 8.10
C LEU A 208 8.98 5.98 7.96
N THR A 209 8.61 6.30 6.72
CA THR A 209 7.64 7.35 6.41
C THR A 209 6.61 6.84 5.42
N ASP A 210 5.33 7.04 5.75
CA ASP A 210 4.21 6.79 4.86
C ASP A 210 4.21 7.82 3.72
N ILE A 211 4.16 7.30 2.49
CA ILE A 211 4.14 8.08 1.26
C ILE A 211 3.00 7.63 0.34
N GLY A 212 2.02 6.88 0.84
CA GLY A 212 0.92 6.38 0.02
C GLY A 212 1.31 5.27 -0.94
N SER A 213 2.15 4.36 -0.48
CA SER A 213 2.64 3.18 -1.19
C SER A 213 3.59 3.49 -2.36
N ILE A 214 4.37 2.48 -2.73
CA ILE A 214 5.13 2.42 -3.99
C ILE A 214 4.35 1.47 -4.92
N LEU A 215 3.84 1.98 -6.05
CA LEU A 215 2.93 1.23 -6.94
C LEU A 215 3.52 0.93 -8.32
#